data_AF-W1YQL9-F1
#
_entry.id   AF-W1YQL9-F1
#
_cell.length_a   1.000
_cell.length_b   1.000
_cell.length_c   1.000
_cell.angle_alpha   90.00
_cell.angle_beta   90.00
_cell.angle_gamma   90.00
#
_symmetry.space_group_name_H-M   'P 1'
#
loop_
_entity.id
_entity.type
_entity.pdbx_description
1 polymer ?
#
loop_
_entity_poly.entity_id
_entity_poly.type
_entity_poly.pdbx_seq_one_letter_code
_entity_poly.pdbx_strand_id
1 'polypeptide(L)' 'TTKKTVSRLVAEQIPTIVLAGRPYHLDSGINHGIPELITSLGMAVLTEDGVAPLGNEIKHLRVVDQWSYHSRLYRA' A
#
# COMPACT_ATOMS: atom_id res chain seq x y z
N THR A 1 14.96 3.42 -0.69
CA THR A 1 14.38 2.20 -0.10
C THR A 1 13.14 2.55 0.69
N THR A 2 12.08 1.73 0.67
CA THR A 2 10.80 2.00 1.33
C THR A 2 10.96 2.44 2.79
N LYS A 3 11.87 1.80 3.54
CA LYS A 3 12.19 2.19 4.93
C LYS A 3 12.56 3.66 5.09
N LYS A 4 13.42 4.19 4.20
CA LYS A 4 13.84 5.60 4.25
C LYS A 4 12.67 6.55 4.00
N THR A 5 11.79 6.20 3.06
CA THR A 5 10.60 7.00 2.74
C THR A 5 9.65 7.03 3.94
N VAL A 6 9.35 5.87 4.53
CA VAL A 6 8.48 5.77 5.71
C VAL A 6 9.08 6.54 6.90
N SER A 7 10.37 6.39 7.18
CA SER A 7 11.04 7.14 8.25
C SER A 7 10.95 8.65 8.07
N ARG A 8 11.06 9.15 6.83
CA ARG A 8 10.88 10.57 6.52
C ARG A 8 9.44 11.02 6.80
N LEU A 9 8.45 10.29 6.29
CA LEU A 9 7.03 10.61 6.49
C LEU A 9 6.65 10.67 7.98
N VAL A 10 7.20 9.76 8.78
CA VAL A 10 7.02 9.75 10.24
C VAL A 10 7.68 10.96 10.90
N ALA A 11 8.92 11.30 10.53
CA ALA A 11 9.63 12.46 11.08
C ALA A 11 8.95 13.79 10.74
N GLU A 12 8.39 13.89 9.53
CA GLU A 12 7.68 15.07 9.04
C GLU A 12 6.19 15.11 9.48
N GLN A 13 5.72 14.08 10.20
CA GLN A 13 4.33 13.94 10.66
C GLN A 13 3.29 14.05 9.53
N ILE A 14 3.62 13.54 8.34
CA ILE A 14 2.74 13.57 7.18
C ILE A 14 1.72 12.43 7.30
N PRO A 15 0.40 12.72 7.33
CA PRO A 15 -0.61 11.68 7.31
C PRO A 15 -0.45 10.83 6.06
N THR A 16 -0.38 9.51 6.24
CA THR A 16 0.00 8.58 5.18
C THR A 16 -1.04 7.47 5.07
N ILE A 17 -1.48 7.18 3.85
CA ILE A 17 -2.44 6.12 3.54
C ILE A 17 -1.75 5.06 2.68
N VAL A 18 -1.91 3.79 3.04
CA VAL A 18 -1.60 2.67 2.16
C VAL A 18 -2.82 2.40 1.30
N LEU A 19 -2.74 2.71 0.01
CA LEU A 19 -3.80 2.42 -0.94
C LEU A 19 -3.54 1.04 -1.53
N ALA A 20 -4.36 0.07 -1.10
CA ALA A 20 -4.27 -1.30 -1.55
C ALA A 20 -5.49 -1.66 -2.41
N GLY A 21 -5.28 -2.32 -3.53
CA GLY A 21 -6.32 -2.62 -4.49
C GLY A 21 -5.88 -3.64 -5.52
N ARG A 22 -6.83 -4.45 -6.02
CA ARG A 22 -6.53 -5.50 -7.00
C ARG A 22 -5.76 -4.93 -8.21
N PRO A 23 -5.00 -5.74 -8.98
CA PRO A 23 -4.17 -5.24 -10.07
C PRO A 23 -4.89 -4.31 -11.07
N TYR A 24 -6.19 -4.56 -11.33
CA TYR A 24 -7.00 -3.73 -12.21
C TYR A 24 -7.43 -2.39 -11.60
N HIS A 25 -7.29 -2.17 -10.29
CA HIS A 25 -7.44 -0.85 -9.66
C HIS A 25 -6.27 0.09 -10.00
N LEU A 26 -5.14 -0.44 -10.46
CA LEU A 26 -4.00 0.35 -10.95
C LEU A 26 -4.08 0.61 -12.46
N ASP A 27 -5.07 0.06 -13.14
CA ASP A 27 -5.29 0.27 -14.57
C ASP A 27 -5.67 1.74 -14.83
N SER A 28 -4.94 2.44 -15.70
CA SER A 28 -5.17 3.87 -15.95
C SER A 28 -6.50 4.19 -16.64
N GLY A 29 -7.17 3.20 -17.24
CA GLY A 29 -8.51 3.31 -17.80
C GLY A 29 -9.63 3.07 -16.79
N ILE A 30 -9.31 2.57 -15.60
CA ILE A 30 -10.26 2.28 -14.51
C ILE A 30 -9.98 3.12 -13.26
N ASN A 31 -8.72 3.41 -12.94
CA ASN A 31 -8.32 4.09 -11.71
C ASN A 31 -8.85 5.53 -11.70
N HIS A 32 -9.72 5.83 -10.73
CA HIS A 32 -10.58 7.01 -10.72
C HIS A 32 -9.95 8.27 -10.09
N GLY A 33 -8.63 8.42 -10.12
CA GLY A 33 -7.98 9.59 -9.53
C GLY A 33 -7.92 9.60 -8.00
N ILE A 34 -8.12 8.43 -7.36
CA ILE A 34 -8.15 8.29 -5.89
C ILE A 34 -6.78 8.66 -5.26
N PRO A 35 -5.63 8.18 -5.77
CA PRO A 35 -4.33 8.63 -5.28
C PRO A 35 -4.15 10.15 -5.37
N GLU A 36 -4.60 10.74 -6.47
CA GLU A 36 -4.52 12.17 -6.76
C GLU A 36 -5.41 12.98 -5.81
N LEU A 37 -6.61 12.48 -5.51
CA LEU A 37 -7.48 13.08 -4.50
C LEU A 37 -6.83 13.06 -3.11
N ILE A 38 -6.30 11.91 -2.68
CA ILE A 38 -5.67 11.78 -1.36
C ILE A 38 -4.47 12.71 -1.23
N THR A 39 -3.63 12.75 -2.27
CA THR A 39 -2.47 13.66 -2.30
C THR A 39 -2.87 15.13 -2.34
N SER A 40 -3.98 15.48 -3.01
CA SER A 40 -4.51 16.85 -2.99
C SER A 40 -4.98 17.31 -1.60
N LEU A 41 -5.32 16.36 -0.72
CA LEU A 41 -5.68 16.61 0.68
C LEU A 41 -4.46 16.69 1.61
N GLY A 42 -3.23 16.69 1.08
CA GLY A 42 -1.99 16.83 1.86
C GLY A 42 -1.49 15.54 2.50
N MET A 43 -1.99 14.38 2.04
CA MET A 43 -1.60 13.07 2.56
C MET A 43 -0.66 12.35 1.60
N ALA A 44 0.27 11.56 2.14
CA ALA A 44 1.11 10.68 1.33
C ALA A 44 0.35 9.38 0.99
N VAL A 45 0.54 8.87 -0.23
CA VAL A 45 0.00 7.58 -0.67
C VAL A 45 1.15 6.59 -0.87
N LEU A 46 1.05 5.43 -0.23
CA LEU A 46 1.93 4.29 -0.44
C LEU A 46 1.15 3.15 -1.09
N THR A 47 1.82 2.34 -1.93
CA THR A 47 1.24 1.11 -2.48
C THR A 47 1.49 -0.06 -1.55
N GLU A 48 0.60 -1.06 -1.58
CA GLU A 48 0.74 -2.28 -0.80
C GLU A 48 2.02 -3.06 -1.16
N ASP A 49 2.36 -3.10 -2.45
CA ASP A 49 3.59 -3.75 -2.92
C ASP A 49 4.86 -3.05 -2.41
N GLY A 50 4.83 -1.71 -2.30
CA GLY A 50 5.96 -0.95 -1.79
C GLY A 50 6.26 -1.21 -0.31
N VAL A 51 5.22 -1.44 0.50
CA VAL A 51 5.33 -1.65 1.95
C VAL A 51 5.34 -3.11 2.38
N ALA A 52 4.84 -4.04 1.56
CA ALA A 52 4.81 -5.47 1.86
C ALA A 52 6.18 -6.05 2.30
N PRO A 53 7.35 -5.63 1.78
CA PRO A 53 8.66 -6.09 2.27
C PRO A 53 9.02 -5.63 3.69
N LEU A 54 8.29 -4.66 4.24
CA LEU A 54 8.43 -4.19 5.62
C LEU A 54 7.61 -5.02 6.61
N GLY A 55 6.62 -5.76 6.12
CA GLY A 55 5.76 -6.62 6.91
C GLY A 55 6.44 -7.89 7.38
N ASN A 56 5.86 -8.50 8.40
CA ASN A 56 6.26 -9.81 8.90
C ASN A 56 5.53 -10.94 8.17
N GLU A 57 6.10 -12.13 8.23
CA GLU A 57 5.42 -13.34 7.72
C GLU A 57 4.17 -13.66 8.56
N ILE A 58 3.05 -13.95 7.90
CA ILE A 58 1.80 -14.33 8.57
C ILE A 58 1.71 -15.86 8.66
N LYS A 59 1.81 -16.38 9.89
CA LYS A 59 1.89 -17.83 10.15
C LYS A 59 0.54 -18.56 10.09
N HIS A 60 -0.58 -17.86 10.32
CA HIS A 60 -1.91 -18.47 10.44
C HIS A 60 -2.96 -17.67 9.65
N LEU A 61 -2.90 -17.75 8.33
CA LEU A 61 -3.95 -17.21 7.47
C LEU A 61 -5.23 -18.06 7.59
N ARG A 62 -6.34 -17.44 8.02
CA ARG A 62 -7.67 -18.08 8.07
C ARG A 62 -8.38 -18.11 6.71
N VAL A 63 -7.63 -17.89 5.64
CA VAL A 63 -8.11 -17.72 4.27
C VAL A 63 -7.13 -18.43 3.34
N VAL A 64 -7.65 -19.00 2.27
CA VAL A 64 -6.81 -19.66 1.26
C VAL A 64 -6.12 -18.58 0.43
N ASP A 65 -4.81 -18.47 0.58
CA ASP A 65 -3.99 -17.57 -0.25
C ASP A 65 -3.76 -18.21 -1.62
N GLN A 66 -4.64 -17.91 -2.58
CA GLN A 66 -4.58 -18.51 -3.92
C GLN A 66 -3.67 -17.74 -4.90
N TRP A 67 -3.22 -16.52 -4.56
CA TRP A 67 -2.51 -15.64 -5.51
C TRP A 67 -1.50 -14.74 -4.80
N SER A 68 -0.31 -14.59 -5.37
CA SER A 68 0.78 -13.74 -4.83
C SER A 68 0.36 -12.32 -4.45
N TYR A 69 -0.67 -11.77 -5.11
CA TYR A 69 -1.24 -10.46 -4.80
C TYR A 69 -1.89 -10.39 -3.40
N HIS A 70 -2.69 -11.39 -3.02
CA HIS A 70 -3.32 -11.40 -1.70
C HIS A 70 -2.27 -11.54 -0.60
N SER A 71 -1.23 -12.34 -0.86
CA SER A 71 -0.06 -12.44 0.01
C SER A 71 0.59 -11.07 0.30
N ARG A 72 0.72 -10.19 -0.70
CA ARG A 72 1.23 -8.82 -0.51
C ARG A 72 0.28 -7.96 0.30
N LEU A 73 -1.01 -8.02 0.00
CA LEU A 73 -2.04 -7.30 0.77
C LEU A 73 -2.01 -7.69 2.25
N TYR A 74 -1.84 -8.97 2.56
CA TYR A 74 -1.75 -9.42 3.95
C TYR A 74 -0.48 -8.92 4.65
N ARG A 75 0.62 -8.69 3.92
CA ARG A 75 1.90 -8.23 4.47
C ARG A 75 2.03 -6.70 4.52
N ALA A 76 1.16 -5.96 3.86
CA ALA A 76 1.16 -4.51 3.79
C ALA A 76 0.57 -3.87 5.06
#